data_AF-A0A3N7FG53-F1
#
_entry.id   AF-A0A3N7FG53-F1
#
_cell.length_a   1.000
_cell.length_b   1.000
_cell.length_c   1.000
_cell.angle_alpha   90.00
_cell.angle_beta   90.00
_cell.angle_gamma   90.00
#
_symmetry.space_group_name_H-M   'P 1'
#
loop_
_entity.id
_entity.type
_entity.pdbx_description
1 polymer ?
#
loop_
_entity_poly.entity_id
_entity_poly.type
_entity_poly.pdbx_seq_one_letter_code
_entity_poly.pdbx_strand_id
1 'polypeptide(L)'
;MRSGEVDGYDGIFLSPHKFLGGPGSPGILLMSKALYQLGSSAPSTCGGGTVNYVNGFSEKDTLYLNDIEERESGGTPQIIQTIRASLAFWIKEYISYQVIRKQEDIYIEKALNRLLPNKNIWVLGNTTAKRQAIVSFLIYSTTNSSSTGMIHEYCDGTDNKDVNDEVLYMWRETGKRRGKPLHGPFIAALLNDVFGIQARGGCACAGPYGHNLLHVNEPSTLAIRSAIEKVNGFF
;
A
#
# COMPACT_ATOMS: atom_id res chain seq x y z
N MET A 1 -11.79 -19.39 5.29
CA MET A 1 -13.17 -19.89 5.36
C MET A 1 -13.21 -21.28 4.80
N ARG A 2 -13.59 -22.25 5.62
CA ARG A 2 -13.78 -23.64 5.21
C ARG A 2 -15.18 -23.77 4.66
N SER A 3 -15.32 -24.36 3.47
CA SER A 3 -16.63 -24.55 2.87
C SER A 3 -17.47 -25.46 3.78
N GLY A 4 -18.65 -24.99 4.18
CA GLY A 4 -19.63 -25.78 4.94
C GLY A 4 -19.39 -25.92 6.45
N GLU A 5 -18.35 -25.29 7.01
CA GLU A 5 -18.06 -25.32 8.47
C GLU A 5 -18.20 -23.93 9.10
N VAL A 6 -18.57 -23.89 10.38
CA VAL A 6 -18.59 -22.64 11.17
C VAL A 6 -17.14 -22.22 11.40
N ASP A 7 -16.70 -21.18 10.67
CA ASP A 7 -15.34 -20.65 10.76
C ASP A 7 -15.12 -19.75 12.00
N GLY A 8 -16.17 -19.46 12.77
CA GLY A 8 -16.11 -18.62 13.98
C GLY A 8 -16.02 -17.11 13.72
N TYR A 9 -16.29 -16.65 12.50
CA TYR A 9 -16.37 -15.22 12.19
C TYR A 9 -17.78 -14.68 12.42
N ASP A 10 -17.86 -13.62 13.21
CA ASP A 10 -19.08 -12.85 13.48
C ASP A 10 -19.49 -11.96 12.29
N GLY A 11 -18.50 -11.45 11.57
CA GLY A 11 -18.69 -10.64 10.37
C GLY A 11 -17.44 -10.59 9.50
N ILE A 12 -17.66 -10.30 8.22
CA ILE A 12 -16.66 -10.26 7.15
C ILE A 12 -16.96 -9.05 6.28
N PHE A 13 -16.00 -8.16 6.16
CA PHE A 13 -16.06 -7.07 5.20
C PHE A 13 -15.13 -7.35 4.02
N LEU A 14 -15.68 -7.36 2.81
CA LEU A 14 -14.97 -7.61 1.57
C LEU A 14 -14.85 -6.32 0.77
N SER A 15 -13.73 -6.21 0.07
CA SER A 15 -13.45 -5.12 -0.86
C SER A 15 -13.31 -5.70 -2.28
N PRO A 16 -14.42 -5.98 -2.99
CA PRO A 16 -14.36 -6.55 -4.33
C PRO A 16 -13.58 -5.68 -5.32
N HIS A 17 -13.41 -4.37 -5.07
CA HIS A 17 -12.59 -3.48 -5.88
C HIS A 17 -11.10 -3.86 -5.94
N LYS A 18 -10.65 -4.78 -5.09
CA LYS A 18 -9.30 -5.35 -5.09
C LYS A 18 -9.17 -6.59 -5.98
N PHE A 19 -10.28 -7.10 -6.53
CA PHE A 19 -10.27 -8.24 -7.44
C PHE A 19 -10.14 -7.78 -8.89
N LEU A 20 -9.72 -8.70 -9.76
CA LEU A 20 -9.66 -8.47 -11.20
C LEU A 20 -11.07 -8.14 -11.73
N GLY A 21 -11.21 -7.01 -12.42
CA GLY A 21 -12.52 -6.50 -12.88
C GLY A 21 -13.39 -5.86 -11.79
N GLY A 22 -12.93 -5.85 -10.54
CA GLY A 22 -13.64 -5.28 -9.40
C GLY A 22 -13.67 -3.74 -9.28
N PRO A 23 -12.73 -2.94 -9.83
CA PRO A 23 -12.75 -1.49 -9.63
C PRO A 23 -14.13 -0.84 -9.87
N GLY A 24 -14.62 -0.08 -8.88
CA GLY A 24 -15.94 0.55 -8.88
C GLY A 24 -17.10 -0.33 -8.39
N SER A 25 -16.84 -1.53 -7.86
CA SER A 25 -17.79 -2.32 -7.07
C SER A 25 -18.04 -1.67 -5.69
N PRO A 26 -19.17 -1.96 -5.00
CA PRO A 26 -19.35 -1.58 -3.61
C PRO A 26 -18.46 -2.45 -2.70
N GLY A 27 -18.36 -2.07 -1.43
CA GLY A 27 -17.95 -2.99 -0.37
C GLY A 27 -19.07 -3.96 -0.04
N ILE A 28 -18.75 -5.15 0.45
CA ILE A 28 -19.74 -6.15 0.87
C ILE A 28 -19.51 -6.46 2.35
N LEU A 29 -20.54 -6.28 3.17
CA LEU A 29 -20.56 -6.72 4.56
C LEU A 29 -21.42 -7.98 4.66
N LEU A 30 -20.81 -9.07 5.10
CA LEU A 30 -21.51 -10.27 5.53
C LEU A 30 -21.41 -10.33 7.05
N MET A 31 -22.52 -10.42 7.76
CA MET A 31 -22.50 -10.50 9.22
C MET A 31 -23.61 -11.38 9.75
N SER A 32 -23.40 -11.93 10.95
CA SER A 32 -24.46 -12.61 11.68
C SER A 32 -25.60 -11.64 11.95
N LYS A 33 -26.84 -12.08 11.66
CA LYS A 33 -28.05 -11.29 11.96
C LYS A 33 -28.15 -10.95 13.45
N ALA A 34 -27.58 -11.77 14.34
CA ALA A 34 -27.54 -11.51 15.78
C ALA A 34 -26.76 -10.23 16.14
N LEU A 35 -25.86 -9.75 15.26
CA LEU A 35 -25.12 -8.51 15.47
C LEU A 35 -25.88 -7.28 14.96
N TYR A 36 -26.97 -7.46 14.21
CA TYR A 36 -27.79 -6.37 13.72
C TYR A 36 -28.73 -5.86 14.81
N GLN A 37 -28.22 -4.94 15.64
CA GLN A 37 -28.95 -4.36 16.77
C GLN A 37 -29.77 -3.12 16.39
N LEU A 38 -29.76 -2.70 15.12
CA LEU A 38 -30.50 -1.53 14.63
C LEU A 38 -31.96 -1.85 14.23
N GLY A 39 -32.46 -3.06 14.48
CA GLY A 39 -33.83 -3.46 14.10
C GLY A 39 -34.92 -2.52 14.62
N SER A 40 -34.70 -1.92 15.79
CA SER A 40 -35.62 -0.99 16.46
C SER A 40 -35.24 0.50 16.31
N SER A 41 -34.22 0.84 15.51
CA SER A 41 -33.74 2.22 15.32
C SER A 41 -33.55 2.54 13.84
N ALA A 42 -33.37 3.80 13.44
CA ALA A 42 -33.07 4.12 12.05
C ALA A 42 -31.86 3.31 11.49
N PRO A 43 -31.87 2.93 10.19
CA PRO A 43 -30.72 2.29 9.54
C PRO A 43 -29.51 3.22 9.47
N SER A 44 -28.34 2.66 9.14
CA SER A 44 -27.08 3.43 9.05
C SER A 44 -27.17 4.58 8.04
N THR A 45 -27.95 4.40 6.98
CA THR A 45 -28.22 5.45 5.99
C THR A 45 -29.71 5.42 5.65
N CYS A 46 -30.41 6.49 6.00
CA CYS A 46 -31.82 6.66 5.65
C CYS A 46 -31.97 7.11 4.19
N GLY A 47 -32.97 6.60 3.50
CA GLY A 47 -33.28 7.02 2.14
C GLY A 47 -34.64 6.53 1.67
N GLY A 48 -35.05 6.95 0.47
CA GLY A 48 -36.18 6.34 -0.20
C GLY A 48 -35.96 4.83 -0.34
N GLY A 49 -37.02 4.04 -0.14
CA GLY A 49 -36.95 2.58 -0.21
C GLY A 49 -36.51 1.86 1.06
N THR A 50 -36.20 2.56 2.17
CA THR A 50 -35.91 1.90 3.48
C THR A 50 -37.07 1.98 4.48
N VAL A 51 -38.15 2.68 4.12
CA VAL A 51 -39.27 3.02 4.99
C VAL A 51 -40.58 2.41 4.49
N ASN A 52 -41.39 1.92 5.42
CA ASN A 52 -42.79 1.56 5.21
C ASN A 52 -43.72 2.77 5.41
N TYR A 53 -43.37 3.67 6.34
CA TYR A 53 -44.19 4.84 6.65
C TYR A 53 -43.31 5.96 7.23
N VAL A 54 -43.59 7.19 6.80
CA VAL A 54 -42.98 8.42 7.32
C VAL A 54 -44.09 9.42 7.64
N ASN A 55 -43.87 10.24 8.67
CA ASN A 55 -44.76 11.35 9.02
C ASN A 55 -43.95 12.63 9.28
N GLY A 56 -44.63 13.78 9.34
CA GLY A 56 -43.99 15.09 9.55
C GLY A 56 -43.97 15.58 11.01
N PHE A 57 -44.36 14.74 11.98
CA PHE A 57 -44.56 15.15 13.36
C PHE A 57 -43.50 14.60 14.32
N SER A 58 -43.09 13.34 14.14
CA SER A 58 -42.20 12.62 15.05
C SER A 58 -41.42 11.54 14.31
N GLU A 59 -40.09 11.61 14.41
CA GLU A 59 -39.18 10.62 13.84
C GLU A 59 -39.38 9.22 14.45
N LYS A 60 -39.82 9.15 15.72
CA LYS A 60 -40.05 7.89 16.43
C LYS A 60 -41.18 7.05 15.84
N ASP A 61 -42.09 7.69 15.12
CA ASP A 61 -43.24 7.05 14.49
C ASP A 61 -42.95 6.67 13.02
N THR A 62 -41.69 6.81 12.58
CA THR A 62 -41.22 6.31 11.28
C THR A 62 -41.09 4.79 11.33
N LEU A 63 -41.76 4.11 10.40
CA LEU A 63 -41.67 2.66 10.26
C LEU A 63 -40.69 2.33 9.15
N TYR A 64 -39.64 1.58 9.48
CA TYR A 64 -38.64 1.10 8.54
C TYR A 64 -38.92 -0.34 8.08
N LEU A 65 -38.28 -0.76 6.99
CA LEU A 65 -38.36 -2.13 6.49
C LEU A 65 -37.74 -3.13 7.48
N ASN A 66 -38.32 -4.33 7.56
CA ASN A 66 -37.83 -5.41 8.41
C ASN A 66 -36.69 -6.21 7.77
N ASP A 67 -36.65 -6.26 6.43
CA ASP A 67 -35.54 -6.90 5.73
C ASP A 67 -34.27 -6.06 5.89
N ILE A 68 -33.22 -6.67 6.45
CA ILE A 68 -31.99 -5.97 6.83
C ILE A 68 -31.26 -5.43 5.58
N GLU A 69 -31.26 -6.18 4.47
CA GLU A 69 -30.52 -5.81 3.26
C GLU A 69 -31.20 -4.63 2.55
N GLU A 70 -32.52 -4.67 2.42
CA GLU A 70 -33.30 -3.55 1.86
C GLU A 70 -33.20 -2.30 2.74
N ARG A 71 -33.26 -2.48 4.07
CA ARG A 71 -33.20 -1.39 5.04
C ARG A 71 -31.86 -0.65 5.05
N GLU A 72 -30.75 -1.33 4.75
CA GLU A 72 -29.42 -0.71 4.63
C GLU A 72 -29.07 -0.28 3.19
N SER A 73 -29.98 -0.50 2.23
CA SER A 73 -29.83 -0.12 0.81
C SER A 73 -30.55 1.19 0.47
N GLY A 74 -30.39 2.21 1.31
CA GLY A 74 -31.16 3.44 1.19
C GLY A 74 -30.88 4.29 -0.06
N GLY A 75 -31.94 4.88 -0.60
CA GLY A 75 -31.89 5.71 -1.79
C GLY A 75 -31.94 4.88 -3.08
N THR A 76 -31.16 5.27 -4.08
CA THR A 76 -31.05 4.51 -5.34
C THR A 76 -30.05 3.36 -5.14
N PRO A 77 -30.47 2.09 -5.25
CA PRO A 77 -29.56 0.97 -5.08
C PRO A 77 -28.41 0.99 -6.11
N GLN A 78 -27.24 0.52 -5.69
CA GLN A 78 -26.01 0.51 -6.49
C GLN A 78 -25.99 -0.64 -7.53
N ILE A 79 -27.05 -0.80 -8.33
CA ILE A 79 -27.31 -1.97 -9.19
C ILE A 79 -26.10 -2.35 -10.05
N ILE A 80 -25.55 -1.40 -10.82
CA ILE A 80 -24.41 -1.65 -11.72
C ILE A 80 -23.16 -2.07 -10.94
N GLN A 81 -22.95 -1.47 -9.76
CA GLN A 81 -21.78 -1.76 -8.96
C GLN A 81 -21.92 -3.15 -8.30
N THR A 82 -23.12 -3.55 -7.90
CA THR A 82 -23.44 -4.90 -7.41
C THR A 82 -23.22 -5.96 -8.50
N ILE A 83 -23.68 -5.69 -9.73
CA ILE A 83 -23.41 -6.57 -10.90
C ILE A 83 -21.89 -6.67 -11.13
N ARG A 84 -21.14 -5.58 -11.01
CA ARG A 84 -19.68 -5.61 -11.15
C ARG A 84 -19.02 -6.45 -10.05
N ALA A 85 -19.49 -6.34 -8.80
CA ALA A 85 -19.00 -7.17 -7.71
C ALA A 85 -19.21 -8.65 -8.02
N SER A 86 -20.43 -9.07 -8.42
CA SER A 86 -20.72 -10.47 -8.73
C SER A 86 -19.85 -11.01 -9.86
N LEU A 87 -19.67 -10.23 -10.94
CA LEU A 87 -18.77 -10.60 -12.04
C LEU A 87 -17.31 -10.73 -11.59
N ALA A 88 -16.83 -9.88 -10.69
CA ALA A 88 -15.47 -10.00 -10.14
C ALA A 88 -15.28 -11.30 -9.34
N PHE A 89 -16.30 -11.75 -8.60
CA PHE A 89 -16.29 -13.06 -7.95
C PHE A 89 -16.31 -14.20 -8.97
N TRP A 90 -17.17 -14.14 -9.99
CA TRP A 90 -17.22 -15.15 -11.04
C TRP A 90 -15.90 -15.29 -11.79
N ILE A 91 -15.24 -14.18 -12.15
CA ILE A 91 -13.91 -14.23 -12.78
C ILE A 91 -12.91 -14.90 -11.85
N LYS A 92 -12.92 -14.55 -10.56
CA LYS A 92 -12.02 -15.15 -9.56
C LYS A 92 -12.29 -16.66 -9.40
N GLU A 93 -13.54 -17.10 -9.42
CA GLU A 93 -13.90 -18.53 -9.34
C GLU A 93 -13.51 -19.28 -10.60
N TYR A 94 -13.78 -18.71 -11.77
CA TYR A 94 -13.38 -19.26 -13.06
C TYR A 94 -11.87 -19.48 -13.18
N ILE A 95 -11.06 -18.49 -12.79
CA ILE A 95 -9.59 -18.63 -12.75
C ILE A 95 -9.15 -19.59 -11.63
N SER A 96 -9.92 -19.65 -10.54
CA SER A 96 -9.64 -20.33 -9.28
C SER A 96 -8.52 -19.70 -8.43
N TYR A 97 -8.68 -19.81 -7.11
CA TYR A 97 -7.66 -19.39 -6.15
C TYR A 97 -6.33 -20.12 -6.31
N GLN A 98 -6.35 -21.39 -6.71
CA GLN A 98 -5.15 -22.21 -6.79
C GLN A 98 -4.21 -21.71 -7.88
N VAL A 99 -4.76 -21.34 -9.04
CA VAL A 99 -4.00 -20.78 -10.16
C VAL A 99 -3.44 -19.41 -9.79
N ILE A 100 -4.26 -18.53 -9.21
CA ILE A 100 -3.84 -17.20 -8.75
C ILE A 100 -2.67 -17.33 -7.77
N ARG A 101 -2.85 -18.16 -6.73
CA ARG A 101 -1.81 -18.38 -5.72
C ARG A 101 -0.53 -18.95 -6.31
N LYS A 102 -0.61 -19.95 -7.19
CA LYS A 102 0.57 -20.51 -7.85
C LYS A 102 1.33 -19.44 -8.62
N GLN A 103 0.62 -18.55 -9.31
CA GLN A 103 1.22 -17.48 -10.08
C GLN A 103 1.84 -16.39 -9.17
N GLU A 104 1.18 -16.04 -8.08
CA GLU A 104 1.68 -15.14 -7.05
C GLU A 104 2.96 -15.68 -6.39
N ASP A 105 2.96 -16.97 -6.03
CA ASP A 105 4.12 -17.67 -5.45
C ASP A 105 5.32 -17.63 -6.42
N ILE A 106 5.11 -17.86 -7.72
CA ILE A 106 6.17 -17.76 -8.74
C ILE A 106 6.72 -16.32 -8.84
N TYR A 107 5.85 -15.30 -8.82
CA TYR A 107 6.30 -13.91 -8.95
C TYR A 107 7.05 -13.42 -7.73
N ILE A 108 6.58 -13.76 -6.53
CA ILE A 108 7.24 -13.33 -5.30
C ILE A 108 8.61 -13.97 -5.14
N GLU A 109 8.77 -15.26 -5.48
CA GLU A 109 10.06 -15.94 -5.45
C GLU A 109 11.06 -15.29 -6.43
N LYS A 110 10.63 -15.02 -7.67
CA LYS A 110 11.47 -14.34 -8.66
C LYS A 110 11.89 -12.94 -8.20
N ALA A 111 10.95 -12.18 -7.64
CA ALA A 111 11.23 -10.84 -7.13
C ALA A 111 12.24 -10.89 -5.97
N LEU A 112 12.03 -11.76 -4.98
CA LEU A 112 12.94 -11.88 -3.84
C LEU A 112 14.34 -12.36 -4.26
N ASN A 113 14.43 -13.37 -5.13
CA ASN A 113 15.71 -13.85 -5.66
C ASN A 113 16.50 -12.76 -6.39
N ARG A 114 15.81 -11.81 -7.03
CA ARG A 114 16.44 -10.69 -7.74
C ARG A 114 16.80 -9.52 -6.84
N LEU A 115 15.96 -9.21 -5.85
CA LEU A 115 16.08 -8.01 -5.01
C LEU A 115 17.01 -8.24 -3.81
N LEU A 116 16.94 -9.41 -3.16
CA LEU A 116 17.71 -9.68 -1.93
C LEU A 116 19.23 -9.61 -2.10
N PRO A 117 19.84 -10.07 -3.21
CA PRO A 117 21.29 -9.95 -3.40
C PRO A 117 21.78 -8.51 -3.62
N ASN A 118 20.88 -7.57 -3.93
CA ASN A 118 21.27 -6.19 -4.23
C ASN A 118 21.48 -5.38 -2.94
N LYS A 119 22.75 -5.05 -2.62
CA LYS A 119 23.14 -4.27 -1.43
C LYS A 119 22.48 -2.88 -1.32
N ASN A 120 22.08 -2.30 -2.44
CA ASN A 120 21.45 -0.97 -2.52
C ASN A 120 19.92 -1.05 -2.37
N ILE A 121 19.35 -2.25 -2.28
CA ILE A 121 17.92 -2.47 -2.07
C ILE A 121 17.73 -3.09 -0.69
N TRP A 122 16.74 -2.59 0.05
CA TRP A 122 16.30 -3.20 1.28
C TRP A 122 14.83 -3.57 1.18
N VAL A 123 14.56 -4.87 1.08
CA VAL A 123 13.20 -5.42 1.15
C VAL A 123 12.72 -5.31 2.59
N LEU A 124 11.57 -4.68 2.77
CA LEU A 124 10.98 -4.41 4.08
C LEU A 124 10.11 -5.57 4.56
N GLY A 125 10.14 -5.77 5.89
CA GLY A 125 9.41 -6.84 6.56
C GLY A 125 10.11 -8.20 6.48
N ASN A 126 9.41 -9.24 6.93
CA ASN A 126 9.93 -10.60 6.92
C ASN A 126 10.02 -11.15 5.47
N THR A 127 11.16 -11.72 5.10
CA THR A 127 11.45 -12.25 3.76
C THR A 127 11.31 -13.77 3.66
N THR A 128 11.13 -14.47 4.77
CA THR A 128 10.99 -15.93 4.85
C THR A 128 9.55 -16.39 5.12
N ALA A 129 8.73 -15.53 5.71
CA ALA A 129 7.32 -15.80 5.95
C ALA A 129 6.52 -15.84 4.64
N LYS A 130 5.52 -16.71 4.58
CA LYS A 130 4.56 -16.76 3.48
C LYS A 130 3.87 -15.40 3.34
N ARG A 131 3.84 -14.87 2.12
CA ARG A 131 3.32 -13.54 1.82
C ARG A 131 2.56 -13.51 0.51
N GLN A 132 1.71 -12.50 0.36
CA GLN A 132 1.14 -12.14 -0.94
C GLN A 132 2.25 -11.63 -1.87
N ALA A 133 2.01 -11.63 -3.18
CA ALA A 133 2.96 -11.13 -4.19
C ALA A 133 3.08 -9.59 -4.20
N ILE A 134 3.33 -9.02 -3.03
CA ILE A 134 3.49 -7.59 -2.77
C ILE A 134 4.80 -7.41 -2.00
N VAL A 135 5.69 -6.58 -2.55
CA VAL A 135 7.00 -6.27 -1.97
C VAL A 135 7.08 -4.77 -1.72
N SER A 136 7.40 -4.41 -0.48
CA SER A 136 7.80 -3.05 -0.12
C SER A 136 9.32 -3.04 0.04
N PHE A 137 9.98 -2.04 -0.54
CA PHE A 137 11.44 -1.93 -0.46
C PHE A 137 11.89 -0.47 -0.49
N LEU A 138 13.12 -0.25 -0.03
CA LEU A 138 13.82 1.02 -0.17
C LEU A 138 15.01 0.85 -1.11
N ILE A 139 15.28 1.87 -1.92
CA ILE A 139 16.50 1.96 -2.73
C ILE A 139 17.41 3.03 -2.13
N TYR A 140 18.70 2.77 -2.12
CA TYR A 140 19.72 3.64 -1.58
C TYR A 140 20.69 4.10 -2.67
N SER A 141 21.18 5.33 -2.55
CA SER A 141 22.30 5.80 -3.36
C SER A 141 23.58 5.04 -2.99
N THR A 142 24.61 5.16 -3.82
CA THR A 142 25.96 4.67 -3.52
C THR A 142 26.88 5.83 -3.17
N THR A 143 27.81 5.64 -2.23
CA THR A 143 28.85 6.63 -1.90
C THR A 143 30.26 6.06 -2.05
N ASN A 144 31.18 6.92 -2.51
CA ASN A 144 32.61 6.65 -2.46
C ASN A 144 33.15 7.05 -1.10
N SER A 145 33.88 6.14 -0.46
CA SER A 145 34.68 6.48 0.72
C SER A 145 35.94 7.18 0.19
N SER A 146 36.05 8.49 0.33
CA SER A 146 37.35 9.15 0.30
C SER A 146 38.09 8.70 1.55
N SER A 147 38.93 7.68 1.43
CA SER A 147 39.97 7.41 2.42
C SER A 147 41.05 8.47 2.28
N THR A 148 40.75 9.71 2.66
CA THR A 148 41.77 10.75 2.85
C THR A 148 42.01 10.85 4.34
N GLY A 149 42.80 9.92 4.87
CA GLY A 149 43.54 10.19 6.09
C GLY A 149 44.45 11.38 5.79
N MET A 150 44.22 12.50 6.48
CA MET A 150 45.21 13.57 6.51
C MET A 150 46.45 13.03 7.21
N ILE A 151 47.44 12.58 6.45
CA ILE A 151 48.84 12.64 6.88
C ILE A 151 49.39 13.87 6.17
N HIS A 152 49.43 14.97 6.89
CA HIS A 152 50.17 16.16 6.51
C HIS A 152 51.65 15.87 6.82
N GLU A 153 52.36 15.31 5.86
CA GLU A 153 53.82 15.34 5.86
C GLU A 153 54.28 16.30 4.77
N TYR A 154 54.82 17.42 5.22
CA TYR A 154 55.58 18.37 4.43
C TYR A 154 56.81 17.64 3.86
N CYS A 155 56.92 17.52 2.54
CA CYS A 155 58.19 17.30 1.86
C CYS A 155 58.18 18.03 0.51
N ASP A 156 59.34 18.63 0.25
CA ASP A 156 59.71 19.63 -0.74
C ASP A 156 59.93 19.05 -2.16
N GLY A 157 59.82 19.92 -3.18
CA GLY A 157 60.59 19.79 -4.43
C GLY A 157 60.02 19.02 -5.63
N THR A 158 59.74 19.79 -6.69
CA THR A 158 60.02 19.56 -8.13
C THR A 158 59.19 18.59 -9.01
N ASP A 159 58.64 19.20 -10.07
CA ASP A 159 58.53 18.78 -11.48
C ASP A 159 57.58 17.67 -12.00
N ASN A 160 56.68 18.15 -12.86
CA ASN A 160 56.24 17.64 -14.16
C ASN A 160 55.47 16.31 -14.33
N LYS A 161 54.43 16.43 -15.18
CA LYS A 161 53.71 15.41 -15.97
C LYS A 161 52.69 14.53 -15.25
N ASP A 162 51.42 14.85 -15.47
CA ASP A 162 50.53 14.11 -16.38
C ASP A 162 49.10 14.50 -16.03
N VAL A 163 48.48 15.30 -16.91
CA VAL A 163 47.03 15.54 -16.87
C VAL A 163 46.40 14.22 -17.33
N ASN A 164 46.20 13.31 -16.38
CA ASN A 164 45.28 12.20 -16.56
C ASN A 164 43.90 12.83 -16.73
N ASP A 165 43.43 12.84 -17.97
CA ASP A 165 42.01 12.95 -18.30
C ASP A 165 41.28 11.84 -17.53
N GLU A 166 40.82 12.15 -16.32
CA GLU A 166 39.79 11.39 -15.62
C GLU A 166 38.51 11.52 -16.44
N VAL A 167 38.41 10.68 -17.47
CA VAL A 167 37.15 10.40 -18.16
C VAL A 167 36.19 9.90 -17.08
N LEU A 168 35.35 10.82 -16.61
CA LEU A 168 34.32 10.59 -15.62
C LEU A 168 33.27 9.64 -16.24
N TYR A 169 33.53 8.33 -16.16
CA TYR A 169 32.56 7.30 -16.53
C TYR A 169 31.37 7.38 -15.57
N MET A 170 30.39 8.22 -15.90
CA MET A 170 29.14 8.45 -15.15
C MET A 170 28.30 7.18 -14.92
N TRP A 171 28.65 6.04 -15.54
CA TRP A 171 27.81 4.84 -15.62
C TRP A 171 28.38 3.62 -14.86
N ARG A 172 29.57 3.69 -14.27
CA ARG A 172 29.93 2.70 -13.24
C ARG A 172 29.35 3.19 -11.92
N GLU A 173 28.51 2.37 -11.28
CA GLU A 173 28.15 2.51 -9.87
C GLU A 173 29.45 2.45 -9.03
N THR A 174 30.19 3.55 -8.97
CA THR A 174 31.56 3.56 -8.41
C THR A 174 31.57 3.55 -6.89
N GLY A 175 30.41 3.77 -6.24
CA GLY A 175 30.31 3.79 -4.79
C GLY A 175 30.52 2.41 -4.13
N LYS A 176 31.50 2.35 -3.24
CA LYS A 176 31.80 1.14 -2.45
C LYS A 176 30.75 0.86 -1.36
N ARG A 177 30.01 1.87 -0.87
CA ARG A 177 29.09 1.75 0.27
C ARG A 177 27.67 2.26 -0.03
N ARG A 178 26.71 1.79 0.76
CA ARG A 178 25.31 2.24 0.75
C ARG A 178 25.23 3.66 1.33
N GLY A 179 24.60 4.55 0.57
CA GLY A 179 24.37 5.95 0.89
C GLY A 179 23.03 6.19 1.58
N LYS A 180 22.35 7.29 1.22
CA LYS A 180 21.05 7.67 1.79
C LYS A 180 19.90 6.99 1.03
N PRO A 181 18.74 6.74 1.68
CA PRO A 181 17.57 6.25 0.98
C PRO A 181 17.11 7.30 -0.05
N LEU A 182 16.78 6.83 -1.23
CA LEU A 182 16.23 7.65 -2.31
C LEU A 182 14.75 7.91 -2.04
N HIS A 183 14.28 9.10 -2.43
CA HIS A 183 12.91 9.52 -2.19
C HIS A 183 11.91 8.61 -2.93
N GLY A 184 10.94 8.06 -2.21
CA GLY A 184 10.02 7.04 -2.74
C GLY A 184 9.28 7.47 -4.03
N PRO A 185 8.64 8.65 -4.07
CA PRO A 185 8.02 9.18 -5.28
C PRO A 185 8.97 9.33 -6.48
N PHE A 186 10.23 9.73 -6.24
CA PHE A 186 11.23 9.83 -7.31
C PHE A 186 11.55 8.46 -7.90
N ILE A 187 11.76 7.46 -7.05
CA ILE A 187 12.00 6.08 -7.49
C ILE A 187 10.78 5.49 -8.21
N ALA A 188 9.58 5.75 -7.72
CA ALA A 188 8.37 5.27 -8.37
C ALA A 188 8.22 5.86 -9.77
N ALA A 189 8.45 7.16 -9.95
CA ALA A 189 8.45 7.78 -11.28
C ALA A 189 9.50 7.13 -12.20
N LEU A 190 10.74 6.94 -11.73
CA LEU A 190 11.79 6.30 -12.51
C LEU A 190 11.41 4.86 -12.93
N LEU A 191 10.92 4.06 -11.99
CA LEU A 191 10.50 2.68 -12.26
C LEU A 191 9.36 2.62 -13.28
N ASN A 192 8.35 3.48 -13.11
CA ASN A 192 7.18 3.55 -13.99
C ASN A 192 7.57 4.04 -15.39
N ASP A 193 8.21 5.20 -15.48
CA ASP A 193 8.31 5.98 -16.71
C ASP A 193 9.50 5.57 -17.57
N VAL A 194 10.58 5.06 -16.96
CA VAL A 194 11.79 4.65 -17.68
C VAL A 194 11.87 3.13 -17.84
N PHE A 195 11.48 2.38 -16.80
CA PHE A 195 11.66 0.93 -16.78
C PHE A 195 10.37 0.13 -17.00
N GLY A 196 9.20 0.78 -17.06
CA GLY A 196 7.91 0.11 -17.22
C GLY A 196 7.54 -0.79 -16.03
N ILE A 197 8.16 -0.60 -14.87
CA ILE A 197 7.91 -1.35 -13.65
C ILE A 197 6.92 -0.55 -12.80
N GLN A 198 5.67 -1.00 -12.76
CA GLN A 198 4.63 -0.33 -12.00
C GLN A 198 4.91 -0.37 -10.49
N ALA A 199 5.22 0.78 -9.92
CA ALA A 199 5.49 0.99 -8.51
C ALA A 199 4.72 2.21 -7.97
N ARG A 200 4.43 2.19 -6.67
CA ARG A 200 3.84 3.32 -5.95
C ARG A 200 4.79 3.81 -4.87
N GLY A 201 5.06 5.11 -4.88
CA GLY A 201 5.93 5.76 -3.90
C GLY A 201 5.18 6.15 -2.63
N GLY A 202 5.73 5.78 -1.47
CA GLY A 202 5.22 6.20 -0.16
C GLY A 202 4.12 5.30 0.42
N CYS A 203 3.78 5.58 1.68
CA CYS A 203 2.80 4.80 2.45
C CYS A 203 2.00 5.73 3.38
N ALA A 204 1.29 6.71 2.79
CA ALA A 204 0.57 7.74 3.56
C ALA A 204 -0.50 7.15 4.50
N CYS A 205 -1.21 6.12 4.06
CA CYS A 205 -2.32 5.51 4.81
C CYS A 205 -1.89 4.59 5.96
N ALA A 206 -0.60 4.28 6.09
CA ALA A 206 -0.06 3.42 7.15
C ALA A 206 1.24 3.99 7.75
N GLY A 207 1.24 5.31 7.98
CA GLY A 207 2.37 6.05 8.56
C GLY A 207 2.93 5.43 9.86
N PRO A 208 2.11 5.10 10.88
CA PRO A 208 2.59 4.49 12.11
C PRO A 208 3.32 3.15 11.89
N TYR A 209 2.81 2.31 10.99
CA TYR A 209 3.48 1.06 10.61
C TYR A 209 4.81 1.32 9.90
N GLY A 210 4.85 2.31 9.01
CA GLY A 210 6.09 2.75 8.35
C GLY A 210 7.14 3.24 9.35
N HIS A 211 6.75 3.97 10.39
CA HIS A 211 7.67 4.43 11.44
C HIS A 211 8.27 3.25 12.20
N ASN A 212 7.45 2.26 12.59
CA ASN A 212 7.93 1.05 13.26
C ASN A 212 8.92 0.27 12.38
N LEU A 213 8.60 0.10 11.10
CA LEU A 213 9.39 -0.67 10.13
C LEU A 213 10.74 -0.01 9.82
N LEU A 214 10.79 1.32 9.87
CA LEU A 214 11.98 2.12 9.59
C LEU A 214 12.70 2.57 10.87
N HIS A 215 12.25 2.11 12.04
CA HIS A 215 12.77 2.50 13.34
C HIS A 215 12.81 4.02 13.56
N VAL A 216 11.79 4.73 13.07
CA VAL A 216 11.63 6.17 13.27
C VAL A 216 11.14 6.41 14.68
N ASN A 217 11.98 7.05 15.50
CA ASN A 217 11.63 7.42 16.88
C ASN A 217 10.82 8.71 16.94
N GLU A 218 10.29 9.03 18.12
CA GLU A 218 9.48 10.22 18.35
C GLU A 218 10.20 11.55 18.00
N PRO A 219 11.48 11.79 18.40
CA PRO A 219 12.20 12.98 17.98
C PRO A 219 12.31 13.12 16.45
N SER A 220 12.60 12.02 15.76
CA SER A 220 12.68 12.01 14.28
C SER A 220 11.33 12.29 13.64
N THR A 221 10.25 11.76 14.22
CA THR A 221 8.88 12.00 13.77
C THR A 221 8.52 13.48 13.87
N LEU A 222 8.82 14.12 15.00
CA LEU A 222 8.57 15.55 15.19
C LEU A 222 9.42 16.40 14.24
N ALA A 223 10.69 16.04 14.01
CA ALA A 223 11.53 16.71 13.04
C ALA A 223 10.99 16.61 11.61
N ILE A 224 10.50 15.44 11.20
CA ILE A 224 9.85 15.22 9.89
C ILE A 224 8.60 16.10 9.78
N ARG A 225 7.74 16.10 10.79
CA ARG A 225 6.54 16.94 10.84
C ARG A 225 6.89 18.42 10.68
N SER A 226 7.82 18.93 11.48
CA SER A 226 8.24 20.34 11.41
C SER A 226 8.87 20.70 10.06
N ALA A 227 9.59 19.78 9.42
CA ALA A 227 10.11 20.00 8.08
C ALA A 227 8.99 20.12 7.03
N ILE A 228 7.96 19.26 7.11
CA ILE A 228 6.79 19.34 6.23
C ILE A 228 6.01 20.63 6.46
N GLU A 229 5.78 21.02 7.72
CA GLU A 229 5.11 22.28 8.08
C GLU A 229 5.88 23.49 7.55
N LYS A 230 7.22 23.49 7.59
CA LYS A 230 8.04 24.59 7.01
C LYS A 230 7.93 24.69 5.50
N VAL A 231 7.86 23.56 4.80
CA VAL A 231 7.70 23.54 3.33
C VAL A 231 6.29 23.99 2.93
N ASN A 232 5.28 23.59 3.71
CA ASN A 232 3.88 23.94 3.44
C ASN A 232 3.49 25.34 3.95
N GLY A 233 4.27 25.92 4.87
CA GLY A 233 4.03 27.20 5.52
C GLY A 233 4.59 28.43 4.80
N PHE A 234 4.97 28.31 3.52
CA PHE A 234 5.22 29.45 2.64
C PHE A 234 3.95 29.77 1.85
N PHE A 235 3.02 30.48 2.49
CA PHE A 235 2.12 31.50 1.96
C PHE A 235 1.69 32.43 3.10
#